data_AF-A0A316R784-F1
#
_entry.id   AF-A0A316R784-F1
#
_cell.length_a   1.000
_cell.length_b   1.000
_cell.length_c   1.000
_cell.angle_alpha   90.00
_cell.angle_beta   90.00
_cell.angle_gamma   90.00
#
_symmetry.space_group_name_H-M   'P 1'
#
loop_
_entity.id
_entity.type
_entity.pdbx_description
1 polymer ?
#
loop_
_entity_poly.entity_id
_entity_poly.type
_entity_poly.pdbx_seq_one_letter_code
_entity_poly.pdbx_strand_id
1 'polypeptide(L)'
;MINDFYLRAADLPADTRSLVTEWIEAHPRRLQWAVRRTRQYFGYLDHCNDLTRLAVVLAMLPDTHEKYRQLGIEDTVFAETMSDIGIWCANCGGGGLHNVHWIKNHLDARLFRLGRLQFQLYRLPPVAAYPHTAPLMVGAPVVYIHIPQGAPLETEACRLSIARARAFFDRVFPDYAYTCFFSESWLLFSGNKDFMRPGCNILQFAALFHPVCDLPFPAQTMERVFGAKCRRTEDYPAETDLQRRLKAYLLAGGQPGMGVGYIER
;
A
#
# COMPACT_ATOMS: atom_id res chain seq x y z
N MET A 1 3.82 13.35 25.28
CA MET A 1 2.89 12.22 25.22
C MET A 1 2.19 12.28 23.86
N ILE A 2 2.08 11.16 23.15
CA ILE A 2 1.36 11.12 21.87
C ILE A 2 -0.13 11.15 22.15
N ASN A 3 -0.89 12.01 21.47
CA ASN A 3 -2.33 12.11 21.63
C ASN A 3 -3.00 10.78 21.23
N ASP A 4 -3.94 10.31 22.05
CA ASP A 4 -4.74 9.10 21.88
C ASP A 4 -5.49 9.05 20.54
N PHE A 5 -5.85 10.20 19.97
CA PHE A 5 -6.34 10.30 18.59
C PHE A 5 -5.39 9.64 17.57
N TYR A 6 -4.08 9.92 17.65
CA TYR A 6 -3.11 9.38 16.68
C TYR A 6 -2.83 7.89 16.89
N LEU A 7 -2.90 7.41 18.14
CA LEU A 7 -2.80 5.99 18.44
C LEU A 7 -3.99 5.21 17.86
N ARG A 8 -5.20 5.78 17.94
CA ARG A 8 -6.39 5.21 17.28
C ARG A 8 -6.28 5.28 15.76
N ALA A 9 -5.84 6.41 15.21
CA ALA A 9 -5.67 6.57 13.77
C ALA A 9 -4.67 5.57 13.18
N ALA A 10 -3.62 5.20 13.93
CA ALA A 10 -2.64 4.21 13.51
C ALA A 10 -3.16 2.75 13.56
N ASP A 11 -4.32 2.50 14.17
CA ASP A 11 -4.97 1.19 14.28
C ASP A 11 -4.03 0.05 14.73
N LEU A 12 -3.22 0.33 15.76
CA LEU A 12 -2.20 -0.60 16.23
C LEU A 12 -2.82 -1.82 16.93
N PRO A 13 -2.25 -3.03 16.76
CA PRO A 13 -2.55 -4.16 17.64
C PRO A 13 -2.33 -3.77 19.11
N ALA A 14 -3.16 -4.32 20.01
CA ALA A 14 -3.16 -3.93 21.43
C ALA A 14 -1.76 -4.07 22.08
N ASP A 15 -1.09 -5.19 21.86
CA ASP A 15 0.25 -5.44 22.41
C ASP A 15 1.28 -4.46 21.85
N THR A 16 1.24 -4.17 20.54
CA THR A 16 2.10 -3.18 19.89
C THR A 16 1.88 -1.79 20.46
N ARG A 17 0.61 -1.43 20.71
CA ARG A 17 0.22 -0.14 21.28
C ARG A 17 0.80 0.02 22.69
N SER A 18 0.67 -0.99 23.54
CA SER A 18 1.24 -0.97 24.90
C SER A 18 2.76 -0.83 24.85
N LEU A 19 3.41 -1.68 24.05
CA LEU A 19 4.86 -1.72 23.91
C LEU A 19 5.45 -0.36 23.47
N VAL A 20 4.87 0.27 22.44
CA VAL A 20 5.38 1.55 21.95
C VAL A 20 5.10 2.70 22.92
N THR A 21 3.96 2.66 23.62
CA THR A 21 3.60 3.70 24.60
C THR A 21 4.58 3.69 25.77
N GLU A 22 4.85 2.52 26.36
CA GLU A 22 5.84 2.35 27.41
C GLU A 22 7.24 2.81 26.95
N TRP A 23 7.62 2.46 25.73
CA TRP A 23 8.91 2.87 25.17
C TRP A 23 9.02 4.39 25.02
N ILE A 24 7.97 5.06 24.54
CA ILE A 24 7.93 6.52 24.36
C ILE A 24 8.07 7.23 25.71
N GLU A 25 7.36 6.75 26.75
CA GLU A 25 7.40 7.31 28.10
C GLU A 25 8.77 7.14 28.75
N ALA A 26 9.40 5.97 28.56
CA ALA A 26 10.73 5.70 29.10
C ALA A 26 11.86 6.45 28.38
N HIS A 27 11.68 6.87 27.12
CA HIS A 27 12.77 7.39 26.27
C HIS A 27 12.51 8.75 25.58
N PRO A 28 12.00 9.80 26.27
CA PRO A 28 11.59 11.05 25.63
C PRO A 28 12.73 11.78 24.90
N ARG A 29 13.93 11.81 25.47
CA ARG A 29 15.10 12.46 24.85
C ARG A 29 15.58 11.72 23.59
N ARG A 30 15.54 10.39 23.63
CA ARG A 30 15.92 9.53 22.49
C ARG A 30 14.92 9.71 21.35
N LEU A 31 13.62 9.72 21.65
CA LEU A 31 12.57 9.97 20.67
C LEU A 31 12.74 11.35 20.02
N GLN A 32 12.90 12.41 20.82
CA GLN A 32 13.09 13.77 20.29
C GLN A 32 14.30 13.87 19.35
N TRP A 33 15.42 13.23 19.73
CA TRP A 33 16.61 13.18 18.89
C TRP A 33 16.37 12.42 17.58
N ALA A 34 15.72 11.25 17.66
CA ALA A 34 15.41 10.42 16.49
C ALA A 34 14.45 11.12 15.53
N VAL A 35 13.40 11.79 16.03
CA VAL A 35 12.49 12.62 15.21
C VAL A 35 13.26 13.73 14.50
N ARG A 36 14.14 14.45 15.22
CA ARG A 36 14.96 15.52 14.62
C ARG A 36 15.86 14.99 13.50
N ARG A 37 16.52 13.85 13.72
CA ARG A 37 17.37 13.19 12.71
C ARG A 37 16.55 12.76 11.49
N THR A 38 15.39 12.17 11.72
CA THR A 38 14.49 11.71 10.65
C THR A 38 13.99 12.87 9.79
N ARG A 39 13.70 14.03 10.38
CA ARG A 39 13.34 15.25 9.63
C ARG A 39 14.48 15.77 8.75
N GLN A 40 15.74 15.59 9.16
CA GLN A 40 16.91 15.97 8.35
C GLN A 40 17.17 14.96 7.24
N TYR A 41 17.03 13.67 7.54
CA TYR A 41 17.26 12.57 6.61
C TYR A 41 16.39 11.37 7.01
N PHE A 42 15.39 11.06 6.20
CA PHE A 42 14.43 9.99 6.52
C PHE A 42 15.09 8.62 6.64
N GLY A 43 16.14 8.36 5.85
CA GLY A 43 16.92 7.10 5.91
C GLY A 43 17.67 6.90 7.23
N TYR A 44 17.67 7.88 8.14
CA TYR A 44 18.11 7.66 9.52
C TYR A 44 17.35 6.49 10.19
N LEU A 45 16.07 6.28 9.84
CA LEU A 45 15.26 5.19 10.37
C LEU A 45 15.77 3.80 9.98
N ASP A 46 16.56 3.66 8.91
CA ASP A 46 17.14 2.38 8.50
C ASP A 46 18.08 1.81 9.56
N HIS A 47 18.70 2.68 10.38
CA HIS A 47 19.58 2.32 11.49
C HIS A 47 18.86 2.12 12.82
N CYS A 48 17.54 2.30 12.85
CA CYS A 48 16.72 2.12 14.05
C CYS A 48 16.10 0.73 14.07
N ASN A 49 15.85 0.20 15.27
CA ASN A 49 15.00 -0.99 15.42
C ASN A 49 13.52 -0.65 15.14
N ASP A 50 12.72 -1.67 14.86
CA ASP A 50 11.33 -1.52 14.44
C ASP A 50 10.46 -0.76 15.46
N LEU A 51 10.70 -0.94 16.76
CA LEU A 51 9.96 -0.20 17.79
C LEU A 51 10.30 1.29 17.80
N THR A 52 11.59 1.64 17.64
CA THR A 52 12.04 3.04 17.52
C THR A 52 11.46 3.67 16.25
N ARG A 53 11.43 2.92 15.14
CA ARG A 53 10.80 3.35 13.88
C ARG A 53 9.33 3.70 14.08
N LEU A 54 8.57 2.82 14.72
CA LEU A 54 7.16 3.06 15.03
C LEU A 54 6.98 4.30 15.93
N ALA A 55 7.74 4.40 17.02
CA ALA A 55 7.65 5.53 17.94
C ALA A 55 7.92 6.88 17.24
N VAL A 56 8.92 6.93 16.34
CA VAL A 56 9.23 8.12 15.53
C VAL A 56 8.08 8.45 14.58
N VAL A 57 7.55 7.46 13.86
CA VAL A 57 6.42 7.66 12.94
C VAL A 57 5.21 8.23 13.69
N LEU A 58 4.84 7.64 14.84
CA LEU A 58 3.72 8.12 15.66
C LEU A 58 3.96 9.55 16.15
N ALA A 59 5.19 9.89 16.53
CA ALA A 59 5.55 11.23 16.98
C ALA A 59 5.53 12.29 15.86
N MET A 60 5.57 11.87 14.59
CA MET A 60 5.46 12.75 13.42
C MET A 60 4.01 12.95 12.93
N LEU A 61 3.05 12.18 13.46
CA LEU A 61 1.64 12.28 13.07
C LEU A 61 1.00 13.65 13.32
N PRO A 62 1.30 14.40 14.40
CA PRO A 62 0.73 15.74 14.58
C PRO A 62 1.08 16.73 13.46
N ASP A 63 2.34 16.77 13.05
CA ASP A 63 2.78 17.62 11.93
C ASP A 63 2.19 17.15 10.60
N THR A 64 2.08 15.83 10.43
CA THR A 64 1.44 15.23 9.26
C THR A 64 -0.03 15.60 9.19
N HIS A 65 -0.75 15.56 10.32
CA HIS A 65 -2.16 15.90 10.37
C HIS A 65 -2.38 17.39 10.12
N GLU A 66 -1.52 18.27 10.64
CA GLU A 66 -1.51 19.68 10.29
C GLU A 66 -1.33 19.89 8.78
N LYS A 67 -0.43 19.14 8.14
CA LYS A 67 -0.27 19.16 6.67
C LYS A 67 -1.55 18.75 5.94
N TYR A 68 -2.26 17.73 6.43
CA TYR A 68 -3.55 17.32 5.84
C TYR A 68 -4.61 18.42 6.01
N ARG A 69 -4.69 19.05 7.19
CA ARG A 69 -5.62 20.16 7.44
C ARG A 69 -5.35 21.37 6.54
N GLN A 70 -4.08 21.70 6.31
CA GLN A 70 -3.68 22.77 5.39
C GLN A 70 -4.08 22.49 3.93
N LEU A 71 -4.14 21.23 3.54
CA LEU A 71 -4.65 20.78 2.23
C LEU A 71 -6.18 20.69 2.18
N GLY A 72 -6.90 20.98 3.28
CA GLY A 72 -8.35 20.83 3.36
C GLY A 72 -8.81 19.36 3.28
N ILE A 73 -7.99 18.44 3.80
CA ILE A 73 -8.30 17.01 3.88
C ILE A 73 -8.96 16.72 5.22
N GLU A 74 -10.04 15.95 5.19
CA GLU A 74 -10.82 15.58 6.36
C GLU A 74 -10.07 14.62 7.29
N ASP A 75 -10.34 14.72 8.60
CA ASP A 75 -9.76 13.86 9.64
C ASP A 75 -10.05 12.37 9.41
N THR A 76 -11.18 12.05 8.78
CA THR A 76 -11.54 10.67 8.40
C THR A 76 -10.57 10.09 7.38
N VAL A 77 -10.21 10.86 6.34
CA VAL A 77 -9.22 10.45 5.33
C VAL A 77 -7.85 10.31 5.97
N PHE A 78 -7.48 11.21 6.89
CA PHE A 78 -6.23 11.08 7.65
C PHE A 78 -6.22 9.77 8.46
N ALA A 79 -7.25 9.51 9.26
CA ALA A 79 -7.33 8.32 10.10
C ALA A 79 -7.36 7.02 9.27
N GLU A 80 -8.18 6.97 8.22
CA GLU A 80 -8.21 5.84 7.27
C GLU A 80 -6.83 5.61 6.64
N THR A 81 -6.12 6.67 6.27
CA THR A 81 -4.77 6.58 5.70
C THR A 81 -3.77 6.07 6.73
N MET A 82 -3.77 6.60 7.96
CA MET A 82 -2.81 6.19 9.00
C MET A 82 -3.04 4.77 9.54
N SER A 83 -4.24 4.20 9.36
CA SER A 83 -4.53 2.80 9.72
C SER A 83 -3.59 1.78 9.06
N ASP A 84 -2.96 2.13 7.94
CA ASP A 84 -1.99 1.27 7.29
C ASP A 84 -0.77 0.99 8.18
N ILE A 85 -0.47 1.87 9.15
CA ILE A 85 0.58 1.65 10.15
C ILE A 85 0.32 0.35 10.91
N GLY A 86 -0.91 0.15 11.41
CA GLY A 86 -1.32 -1.06 12.11
C GLY A 86 -1.18 -2.33 11.28
N ILE A 87 -1.51 -2.26 9.99
CA ILE A 87 -1.32 -3.36 9.03
C ILE A 87 0.17 -3.74 8.94
N TRP A 88 1.05 -2.76 8.78
CA TRP A 88 2.49 -3.02 8.67
C TRP A 88 3.13 -3.43 10.00
N CYS A 89 2.58 -3.00 11.14
CA CYS A 89 2.94 -3.52 12.45
C CYS A 89 2.55 -4.99 12.61
N ALA A 90 1.34 -5.37 12.21
CA ALA A 90 0.90 -6.76 12.25
C ALA A 90 1.80 -7.66 11.36
N ASN A 91 2.17 -7.17 10.17
CA ASN A 91 3.05 -7.90 9.26
C ASN A 91 4.49 -8.07 9.78
N CYS A 92 4.94 -7.28 10.76
CA CYS A 92 6.22 -7.49 11.44
C CYS A 92 6.08 -8.25 12.77
N GLY A 93 4.98 -8.98 12.98
CA GLY A 93 4.72 -9.73 14.21
C GLY A 93 4.39 -8.86 15.43
N GLY A 94 3.98 -7.61 15.22
CA GLY A 94 3.56 -6.69 16.29
C GLY A 94 4.70 -6.01 17.05
N GLY A 95 5.97 -6.29 16.72
CA GLY A 95 7.13 -5.75 17.45
C GLY A 95 7.53 -4.30 17.11
N GLY A 96 6.86 -3.64 16.16
CA GLY A 96 7.23 -2.30 15.72
C GLY A 96 6.76 -2.01 14.30
N LEU A 97 7.58 -1.32 13.50
CA LEU A 97 7.29 -1.00 12.11
C LEU A 97 8.52 -1.20 11.21
N HIS A 98 8.48 -2.22 10.37
CA HIS A 98 9.56 -2.53 9.42
C HIS A 98 9.50 -1.67 8.15
N ASN A 99 8.31 -1.54 7.53
CA ASN A 99 8.15 -0.92 6.22
C ASN A 99 8.01 0.62 6.26
N VAL A 100 8.97 1.29 6.90
CA VAL A 100 8.93 2.77 7.10
C VAL A 100 8.97 3.57 5.81
N HIS A 101 9.64 3.07 4.76
CA HIS A 101 9.72 3.76 3.47
C HIS A 101 8.37 3.79 2.75
N TRP A 102 7.53 2.78 2.95
CA TRP A 102 6.14 2.81 2.50
C TRP A 102 5.31 3.84 3.28
N ILE A 103 5.43 3.83 4.61
CA ILE A 103 4.73 4.78 5.49
C ILE A 103 5.17 6.23 5.25
N LYS A 104 6.38 6.46 4.72
CA LYS A 104 6.82 7.78 4.27
C LYS A 104 5.82 8.45 3.31
N ASN A 105 5.19 7.70 2.42
CA ASN A 105 4.20 8.25 1.49
C ASN A 105 2.97 8.82 2.22
N HIS A 106 2.62 8.26 3.37
CA HIS A 106 1.49 8.68 4.20
C HIS A 106 1.86 9.97 4.94
N LEU A 107 3.05 9.99 5.55
CA LEU A 107 3.62 11.15 6.26
C LEU A 107 3.85 12.35 5.31
N ASP A 108 4.27 12.08 4.08
CA ASP A 108 4.47 13.11 3.07
C ASP A 108 3.15 13.63 2.46
N ALA A 109 1.97 13.15 2.89
CA ALA A 109 0.69 13.44 2.23
C ALA A 109 0.75 13.18 0.73
N ARG A 110 1.33 12.04 0.33
CA ARG A 110 1.45 11.60 -1.07
C ARG A 110 0.59 10.39 -1.36
N LEU A 111 0.08 9.69 -0.35
CA LEU A 111 -0.77 8.53 -0.47
C LEU A 111 -1.97 8.68 0.47
N PHE A 112 -3.16 8.34 -0.03
CA PHE A 112 -4.43 8.47 0.69
C PHE A 112 -5.23 7.19 0.56
N ARG A 113 -5.77 6.69 1.67
CA ARG A 113 -6.79 5.64 1.64
C ARG A 113 -8.16 6.30 1.43
N LEU A 114 -8.87 5.88 0.39
CA LEU A 114 -10.19 6.40 0.06
C LEU A 114 -11.12 5.21 -0.14
N GLY A 115 -11.63 4.67 0.97
CA GLY A 115 -12.43 3.44 0.97
C GLY A 115 -11.56 2.18 0.94
N ARG A 116 -11.80 1.29 -0.03
CA ARG A 116 -11.10 0.01 -0.15
C ARG A 116 -9.68 0.16 -0.71
N LEU A 117 -9.43 1.18 -1.52
CA LEU A 117 -8.17 1.36 -2.22
C LEU A 117 -7.35 2.53 -1.65
N GLN A 118 -6.06 2.53 -1.96
CA GLN A 118 -5.13 3.61 -1.67
C GLN A 118 -4.69 4.27 -2.97
N PHE A 119 -4.44 5.57 -2.94
CA PHE A 119 -4.15 6.37 -4.12
C PHE A 119 -2.96 7.29 -3.86
N GLN A 120 -1.93 7.19 -4.71
CA GLN A 120 -0.68 7.91 -4.53
C GLN A 120 -0.41 8.90 -5.67
N LEU A 121 0.03 10.11 -5.33
CA LEU A 121 0.64 11.05 -6.26
C LEU A 121 1.97 10.47 -6.78
N TYR A 122 2.00 10.10 -8.06
CA TYR A 122 3.11 9.37 -8.66
C TYR A 122 3.51 9.91 -10.04
N ARG A 123 4.82 9.99 -10.30
CA ARG A 123 5.33 10.29 -11.64
C ARG A 123 5.98 9.05 -12.19
N LEU A 124 5.60 8.66 -13.41
CA LEU A 124 6.19 7.51 -14.09
C LEU A 124 7.70 7.72 -14.26
N PRO A 125 8.54 6.74 -13.86
CA PRO A 125 9.98 6.91 -13.87
C PRO A 125 10.53 6.97 -15.32
N PRO A 126 11.72 7.58 -15.53
CA PRO A 126 12.34 7.68 -16.85
C PRO A 126 12.56 6.36 -17.60
N VAL A 127 12.62 5.26 -16.86
CA VAL A 127 12.90 3.91 -17.38
C VAL A 127 11.63 3.12 -17.72
N ALA A 128 10.44 3.68 -17.48
CA ALA A 128 9.18 3.01 -17.77
C ALA A 128 8.86 3.07 -19.28
N ALA A 129 9.19 2.01 -20.01
CA ALA A 129 8.80 1.83 -21.40
C ALA A 129 7.49 1.03 -21.50
N TYR A 130 6.35 1.73 -21.43
CA TYR A 130 5.05 1.13 -21.72
C TYR A 130 4.68 1.28 -23.19
N PRO A 131 3.83 0.40 -23.74
CA PRO A 131 3.30 0.55 -25.10
C PRO A 131 2.69 1.94 -25.31
N HIS A 132 3.01 2.58 -26.45
CA HIS A 132 2.51 3.93 -26.80
C HIS A 132 0.98 4.04 -26.92
N THR A 133 0.28 2.91 -26.96
CA THR A 133 -1.18 2.84 -26.98
C THR A 133 -1.82 3.13 -25.62
N ALA A 134 -1.04 3.14 -24.53
CA ALA A 134 -1.51 3.49 -23.19
C ALA A 134 -1.17 4.96 -22.86
N PRO A 135 -1.99 5.67 -22.06
CA PRO A 135 -1.74 7.05 -21.64
C PRO A 135 -0.65 7.16 -20.54
N LEU A 136 0.38 6.30 -20.62
CA LEU A 136 1.45 6.14 -19.64
C LEU A 136 2.76 6.68 -20.20
N MET A 137 2.86 8.01 -20.26
CA MET A 137 4.06 8.69 -20.72
C MET A 137 5.07 8.87 -19.59
N VAL A 138 6.35 8.67 -19.89
CA VAL A 138 7.46 8.95 -18.97
C VAL A 138 7.33 10.35 -18.37
N GLY A 139 7.47 10.46 -17.04
CA GLY A 139 7.40 11.72 -16.30
C GLY A 139 5.99 12.27 -16.09
N ALA A 140 4.96 11.69 -16.74
CA ALA A 140 3.58 12.13 -16.59
C ALA A 140 3.10 11.93 -15.14
N PRO A 141 2.33 12.90 -14.60
CA PRO A 141 1.63 12.72 -13.34
C PRO A 141 0.51 11.69 -13.52
N VAL A 142 0.49 10.68 -12.66
CA VAL A 142 -0.56 9.66 -12.58
C VAL A 142 -0.97 9.47 -11.13
N VAL A 143 -2.16 8.91 -10.91
CA VAL A 143 -2.57 8.45 -9.58
C VAL A 143 -2.35 6.95 -9.49
N TYR A 144 -1.36 6.52 -8.70
CA TYR A 144 -1.04 5.12 -8.52
C TYR A 144 -1.98 4.49 -7.49
N ILE A 145 -2.83 3.57 -7.96
CA ILE A 145 -3.70 2.73 -7.14
C ILE A 145 -2.90 1.61 -6.47
N HIS A 146 -3.03 1.54 -5.14
CA HIS A 146 -2.49 0.51 -4.27
C HIS A 146 -3.61 -0.23 -3.54
N ILE A 147 -3.35 -1.49 -3.20
CA ILE A 147 -4.32 -2.38 -2.56
C ILE A 147 -3.82 -2.73 -1.16
N PRO A 148 -4.34 -2.08 -0.09
CA PRO A 148 -3.98 -2.46 1.27
C PRO A 148 -4.52 -3.85 1.61
N GLN A 149 -3.81 -4.57 2.48
CA GLN A 149 -4.26 -5.83 3.06
C GLN A 149 -5.53 -5.60 3.89
N GLY A 150 -6.45 -6.56 3.87
CA GLY A 150 -7.69 -6.48 4.64
C GLY A 150 -8.87 -7.05 3.87
N ALA A 151 -9.99 -6.31 3.86
CA ALA A 151 -11.27 -6.76 3.32
C ALA A 151 -11.19 -7.26 1.87
N PRO A 152 -12.14 -8.10 1.41
CA PRO A 152 -12.20 -8.53 0.02
C PRO A 152 -12.25 -7.36 -0.99
N LEU A 153 -11.78 -7.60 -2.21
CA LEU A 153 -11.88 -6.65 -3.34
C LEU A 153 -13.27 -6.69 -3.97
N GLU A 154 -14.30 -6.38 -3.19
CA GLU A 154 -15.65 -6.29 -3.74
C GLU A 154 -15.70 -5.21 -4.83
N THR A 155 -16.29 -5.56 -5.97
CA THR A 155 -16.27 -4.72 -7.18
C THR A 155 -16.87 -3.34 -6.94
N GLU A 156 -17.98 -3.28 -6.20
CA GLU A 156 -18.63 -2.01 -5.88
C GLU A 156 -17.79 -1.15 -4.93
N ALA A 157 -17.18 -1.74 -3.91
CA ALA A 157 -16.28 -1.03 -3.02
C ALA A 157 -15.05 -0.45 -3.77
N CYS A 158 -14.53 -1.18 -4.75
CA CYS A 158 -13.43 -0.71 -5.60
C CYS A 158 -13.87 0.45 -6.51
N ARG A 159 -15.05 0.34 -7.16
CA ARG A 159 -15.61 1.42 -8.00
C ARG A 159 -15.89 2.69 -7.21
N LEU A 160 -16.50 2.56 -6.02
CA LEU A 160 -16.72 3.68 -5.11
C LEU A 160 -15.41 4.33 -4.66
N SER A 161 -14.37 3.54 -4.41
CA SER A 161 -13.05 4.06 -4.07
C SER A 161 -12.46 4.89 -5.21
N ILE A 162 -12.54 4.41 -6.46
CA ILE A 162 -12.05 5.12 -7.65
C ILE A 162 -12.85 6.42 -7.89
N ALA A 163 -14.18 6.37 -7.76
CA ALA A 163 -15.02 7.56 -7.88
C ALA A 163 -14.71 8.61 -6.81
N ARG A 164 -14.55 8.17 -5.55
CA ARG A 164 -14.13 9.03 -4.43
C ARG A 164 -12.76 9.64 -4.70
N ALA A 165 -11.82 8.86 -5.25
CA ALA A 165 -10.50 9.35 -5.62
C ALA A 165 -10.57 10.44 -6.69
N ARG A 166 -11.36 10.26 -7.76
CA ARG A 166 -11.53 11.29 -8.80
C ARG A 166 -11.94 12.63 -8.19
N ALA A 167 -13.02 12.63 -7.41
CA ALA A 167 -13.50 13.83 -6.71
C ALA A 167 -12.49 14.40 -5.71
N PHE A 168 -11.75 13.54 -5.00
CA PHE A 168 -10.75 13.95 -4.02
C PHE A 168 -9.56 14.66 -4.70
N PHE A 169 -8.96 14.07 -5.73
CA PHE A 169 -7.80 14.65 -6.40
C PHE A 169 -8.16 15.92 -7.17
N ASP A 170 -9.35 15.97 -7.79
CA ASP A 170 -9.81 17.18 -8.50
C ASP A 170 -10.00 18.36 -7.53
N ARG A 171 -10.43 18.10 -6.29
CA ARG A 171 -10.63 19.13 -5.26
C ARG A 171 -9.33 19.52 -4.55
N VAL A 172 -8.54 18.54 -4.12
CA VAL A 172 -7.40 18.76 -3.21
C VAL A 172 -6.10 19.03 -3.98
N PHE A 173 -5.96 18.47 -5.18
CA PHE A 173 -4.76 18.58 -6.02
C PHE A 173 -5.10 18.98 -7.47
N PRO A 174 -5.86 20.07 -7.70
CA PRO A 174 -6.30 20.46 -9.04
C PRO A 174 -5.13 20.68 -10.02
N ASP A 175 -4.04 21.27 -9.52
CA ASP A 175 -2.84 21.58 -10.33
C ASP A 175 -1.96 20.36 -10.62
N TYR A 176 -2.24 19.20 -10.01
CA TYR A 176 -1.45 18.00 -10.27
C TYR A 176 -1.68 17.45 -11.68
N ALA A 177 -2.87 17.72 -12.25
CA ALA A 177 -3.22 17.43 -13.65
C ALA A 177 -2.85 16.00 -14.09
N TYR A 178 -3.19 15.00 -13.27
CA TYR A 178 -2.91 13.60 -13.58
C TYR A 178 -3.65 13.13 -14.83
N THR A 179 -3.01 12.25 -15.60
CA THR A 179 -3.56 11.78 -16.89
C THR A 179 -4.49 10.59 -16.73
N CYS A 180 -4.20 9.69 -15.80
CA CYS A 180 -4.99 8.49 -15.53
C CYS A 180 -4.72 7.96 -14.12
N PHE A 181 -5.56 7.01 -13.70
CA PHE A 181 -5.18 6.09 -12.65
C PHE A 181 -4.31 4.98 -13.24
N PHE A 182 -3.31 4.54 -12.48
CA PHE A 182 -2.34 3.54 -12.88
C PHE A 182 -2.19 2.50 -11.78
N SER A 183 -1.91 1.24 -12.13
CA SER A 183 -1.48 0.25 -11.15
C SER A 183 -0.57 -0.80 -11.80
N GLU A 184 0.42 -1.25 -11.02
CA GLU A 184 1.22 -2.43 -11.29
C GLU A 184 1.03 -3.40 -10.12
N SER A 185 0.44 -4.56 -10.39
CA SER A 185 0.09 -5.52 -9.33
C SER A 185 -0.01 -6.94 -9.87
N TRP A 186 0.35 -7.92 -9.04
CA TRP A 186 0.13 -9.33 -9.35
C TRP A 186 -1.35 -9.65 -9.59
N LEU A 187 -2.24 -8.85 -8.98
CA LEU A 187 -3.69 -8.97 -9.14
C LEU A 187 -4.15 -8.65 -10.57
N LEU A 188 -3.38 -7.86 -11.32
CA LEU A 188 -3.69 -7.45 -12.69
C LEU A 188 -3.08 -8.38 -13.76
N PHE A 189 -2.28 -9.37 -13.36
CA PHE A 189 -1.65 -10.29 -14.31
C PHE A 189 -2.69 -11.03 -15.15
N SER A 190 -2.61 -10.93 -16.48
CA SER A 190 -3.66 -11.46 -17.35
C SER A 190 -3.79 -12.98 -17.26
N GLY A 191 -2.69 -13.70 -16.98
CA GLY A 191 -2.66 -15.14 -16.77
C GLY A 191 -3.37 -15.61 -15.49
N ASN A 192 -3.81 -14.71 -14.61
CA ASN A 192 -4.62 -15.08 -13.44
C ASN A 192 -5.90 -15.84 -13.83
N LYS A 193 -6.47 -15.54 -14.99
CA LYS A 193 -7.68 -16.22 -15.51
C LYS A 193 -7.47 -17.71 -15.79
N ASP A 194 -6.21 -18.13 -15.98
CA ASP A 194 -5.88 -19.50 -16.37
C ASP A 194 -5.98 -20.48 -15.19
N PHE A 195 -5.98 -19.97 -13.96
CA PHE A 195 -6.07 -20.80 -12.76
C PHE A 195 -7.14 -20.35 -11.76
N MET A 196 -7.43 -19.05 -11.67
CA MET A 196 -8.44 -18.54 -10.74
C MET A 196 -9.86 -18.90 -11.17
N ARG A 197 -10.76 -18.96 -10.19
CA ARG A 197 -12.18 -19.20 -10.44
C ARG A 197 -12.78 -18.01 -11.22
N PRO A 198 -13.57 -18.26 -12.29
CA PRO A 198 -14.31 -17.20 -12.97
C PRO A 198 -15.16 -16.39 -12.00
N GLY A 199 -15.16 -15.07 -12.17
CA GLY A 199 -15.93 -14.15 -11.32
C GLY A 199 -15.41 -13.96 -9.91
N CYS A 200 -14.22 -14.47 -9.54
CA CYS A 200 -13.62 -14.12 -8.25
C CYS A 200 -13.26 -12.61 -8.20
N ASN A 201 -13.20 -12.06 -6.98
CA ASN A 201 -12.97 -10.63 -6.76
C ASN A 201 -11.68 -10.11 -7.42
N ILE A 202 -10.61 -10.93 -7.50
CA ILE A 202 -9.35 -10.54 -8.15
C ILE A 202 -9.57 -10.29 -9.65
N LEU A 203 -10.23 -11.22 -10.34
CA LEU A 203 -10.51 -11.08 -11.77
C LEU A 203 -11.49 -9.93 -12.04
N GLN A 204 -12.48 -9.72 -11.16
CA GLN A 204 -13.39 -8.57 -11.29
C GLN A 204 -12.69 -7.24 -11.05
N PHE A 205 -11.76 -7.17 -10.09
CA PHE A 205 -10.92 -5.99 -9.87
C PHE A 205 -10.02 -5.71 -11.07
N ALA A 206 -9.38 -6.74 -11.64
CA ALA A 206 -8.53 -6.58 -12.82
C ALA A 206 -9.33 -6.07 -14.04
N ALA A 207 -10.59 -6.50 -14.18
CA ALA A 207 -11.49 -6.04 -15.23
C ALA A 207 -11.90 -4.56 -15.13
N LEU A 208 -11.57 -3.85 -14.04
CA LEU A 208 -11.76 -2.40 -13.95
C LEU A 208 -10.71 -1.62 -14.75
N PHE A 209 -9.61 -2.27 -15.15
CA PHE A 209 -8.48 -1.64 -15.82
C PHE A 209 -8.45 -1.98 -17.32
N HIS A 210 -7.98 -1.02 -18.11
CA HIS A 210 -7.44 -1.31 -19.43
C HIS A 210 -6.06 -1.96 -19.26
N PRO A 211 -5.85 -3.21 -19.73
CA PRO A 211 -4.57 -3.88 -19.61
C PRO A 211 -3.52 -3.22 -20.51
N VAL A 212 -2.28 -3.17 -20.03
CA VAL A 212 -1.15 -2.55 -20.75
C VAL A 212 -0.12 -3.61 -21.12
N CYS A 213 0.45 -4.29 -20.13
CA CYS A 213 1.41 -5.37 -20.34
C CYS A 213 1.48 -6.28 -19.11
N ASP A 214 1.97 -7.50 -19.32
CA ASP A 214 2.35 -8.41 -18.25
C ASP A 214 3.87 -8.45 -18.10
N LEU A 215 4.33 -8.64 -16.87
CA LEU A 215 5.73 -8.73 -16.51
C LEU A 215 5.98 -10.09 -15.83
N PRO A 216 7.05 -10.82 -16.20
CA PRO A 216 7.34 -12.16 -15.68
C PRO A 216 7.96 -12.11 -14.27
N PHE A 217 7.30 -11.42 -13.35
CA PHE A 217 7.78 -11.17 -11.98
C PHE A 217 6.88 -11.88 -10.96
N PRO A 218 7.17 -13.14 -10.61
CA PRO A 218 6.28 -13.95 -9.77
C PRO A 218 6.38 -13.62 -8.26
N ALA A 219 7.43 -12.91 -7.84
CA ALA A 219 7.79 -12.80 -6.41
C ALA A 219 6.64 -12.31 -5.54
N GLN A 220 5.93 -11.26 -5.97
CA GLN A 220 4.80 -10.70 -5.22
C GLN A 220 3.61 -11.67 -5.15
N THR A 221 3.29 -12.37 -6.25
CA THR A 221 2.24 -13.40 -6.25
C THR A 221 2.55 -14.48 -5.23
N MET A 222 3.79 -14.97 -5.22
CA MET A 222 4.22 -16.05 -4.32
C MET A 222 4.17 -15.60 -2.85
N GLU A 223 4.69 -14.40 -2.55
CA GLU A 223 4.64 -13.82 -1.21
C GLU A 223 3.19 -13.65 -0.74
N ARG A 224 2.31 -13.07 -1.56
CA ARG A 224 0.95 -12.72 -1.16
C ARG A 224 0.01 -13.92 -1.04
N VAL A 225 0.25 -15.00 -1.79
CA VAL A 225 -0.59 -16.21 -1.75
C VAL A 225 -0.08 -17.25 -0.76
N PHE A 226 1.24 -17.39 -0.62
CA PHE A 226 1.85 -18.45 0.20
C PHE A 226 2.60 -17.95 1.44
N GLY A 227 2.93 -16.65 1.54
CA GLY A 227 3.65 -16.05 2.66
C GLY A 227 5.15 -16.36 2.69
N ALA A 228 5.53 -17.63 2.46
CA ALA A 228 6.92 -18.08 2.44
C ALA A 228 7.22 -18.91 1.19
N LYS A 229 8.46 -18.79 0.71
CA LYS A 229 8.94 -19.58 -0.44
C LYS A 229 9.26 -21.01 0.00
N CYS A 230 8.68 -21.97 -0.71
CA CYS A 230 9.02 -23.39 -0.57
C CYS A 230 10.13 -23.80 -1.55
N ARG A 231 10.91 -24.82 -1.19
CA ARG A 231 11.95 -25.38 -2.08
C ARG A 231 11.33 -26.13 -3.25
N ARG A 232 10.28 -26.89 -3.00
CA ARG A 232 9.53 -27.64 -4.02
C ARG A 232 8.12 -27.08 -4.13
N THR A 233 7.55 -27.13 -5.33
CA THR A 233 6.18 -26.64 -5.58
C THR A 233 5.13 -27.46 -4.82
N GLU A 234 5.40 -28.74 -4.62
CA GLU A 234 4.56 -29.70 -3.90
C GLU A 234 4.42 -29.35 -2.41
N ASP A 235 5.36 -28.57 -1.86
CA ASP A 235 5.36 -28.20 -0.44
C ASP A 235 4.54 -26.93 -0.17
N TYR A 236 4.08 -26.21 -1.19
CA TYR A 236 3.24 -25.03 -0.99
C TYR A 236 1.91 -25.41 -0.32
N PRO A 237 1.38 -24.56 0.58
CA PRO A 237 0.11 -24.83 1.25
C PRO A 237 -1.04 -24.82 0.24
N ALA A 238 -2.15 -25.44 0.64
CA ALA A 238 -3.32 -25.70 -0.19
C ALA A 238 -4.62 -25.51 0.61
N GLU A 239 -4.60 -24.58 1.56
CA GLU A 239 -5.68 -24.35 2.52
C GLU A 239 -6.82 -23.55 1.89
N THR A 240 -6.49 -22.56 1.06
CA THR A 240 -7.46 -21.73 0.34
C THR A 240 -7.67 -22.21 -1.10
N ASP A 241 -8.80 -21.82 -1.72
CA ASP A 241 -9.08 -22.09 -3.14
C ASP A 241 -7.99 -21.49 -4.05
N LEU A 242 -7.54 -20.27 -3.74
CA LEU A 242 -6.49 -19.59 -4.47
C LEU A 242 -5.15 -20.34 -4.38
N GLN A 243 -4.77 -20.78 -3.18
CA GLN A 243 -3.55 -21.57 -2.97
C GLN A 243 -3.57 -22.88 -3.76
N ARG A 244 -4.68 -23.64 -3.69
CA ARG A 244 -4.84 -24.89 -4.46
C ARG A 244 -4.69 -24.68 -5.95
N ARG A 245 -5.32 -23.64 -6.48
CA ARG A 245 -5.31 -23.33 -7.92
C ARG A 245 -3.94 -22.85 -8.40
N LEU A 246 -3.31 -21.94 -7.67
CA LEU A 246 -1.97 -21.46 -8.02
C LEU A 246 -0.95 -22.60 -7.94
N LYS A 247 -1.03 -23.45 -6.91
CA LYS A 247 -0.16 -24.63 -6.79
C LYS A 247 -0.33 -25.58 -7.98
N ALA A 248 -1.57 -25.89 -8.37
CA ALA A 248 -1.84 -26.74 -9.55
C ALA A 248 -1.31 -26.11 -10.84
N TYR A 249 -1.49 -24.80 -11.02
CA TYR A 249 -0.97 -24.04 -12.15
C TYR A 249 0.57 -24.11 -12.25
N LEU A 250 1.27 -23.94 -11.12
CA LEU A 250 2.72 -24.08 -11.05
C LEU A 250 3.19 -25.51 -11.37
N LEU A 251 2.50 -26.54 -10.87
CA LEU A 251 2.83 -27.95 -11.17
C LEU A 251 2.61 -28.30 -12.65
N ALA A 252 1.69 -27.62 -13.33
CA ALA A 252 1.46 -27.73 -14.77
C ALA A 252 2.45 -26.89 -15.62
N GLY A 253 3.43 -26.23 -15.00
CA GLY A 253 4.43 -25.40 -15.70
C GLY A 253 4.01 -23.94 -15.94
N GLY A 254 2.87 -23.52 -15.39
CA GLY A 254 2.41 -22.13 -15.45
C GLY A 254 3.33 -21.17 -14.68
N GLN A 255 3.41 -19.92 -15.14
CA GLN A 255 4.25 -18.89 -14.53
C GLN A 255 3.40 -17.67 -14.14
N PRO A 256 3.25 -17.37 -12.84
CA PRO A 256 2.58 -16.14 -12.42
C PRO A 256 3.45 -14.93 -12.71
N GLY A 257 2.83 -13.76 -12.79
CA GLY A 257 3.52 -12.50 -13.03
C GLY A 257 2.84 -11.31 -12.39
N MET A 258 3.21 -10.14 -12.87
CA MET A 258 2.60 -8.85 -12.56
C MET A 258 1.88 -8.32 -13.79
N GLY A 259 0.76 -7.63 -13.61
CA GLY A 259 0.10 -6.91 -14.68
C GLY A 259 0.21 -5.41 -14.45
N VAL A 260 0.25 -4.67 -15.56
CA VAL A 260 0.13 -3.21 -15.58
C VAL A 260 -1.20 -2.85 -16.23
N GLY A 261 -1.93 -1.93 -15.60
CA GLY A 261 -3.20 -1.44 -16.11
C GLY A 261 -3.45 0.02 -15.77
N TYR A 262 -4.37 0.64 -16.52
CA TYR A 262 -4.82 2.00 -16.25
C TYR A 262 -6.35 2.13 -16.26
N ILE A 263 -6.84 3.20 -15.64
CA ILE A 263 -8.24 3.63 -15.70
C ILE A 263 -8.24 5.10 -16.12
N GLU A 264 -9.11 5.46 -17.05
CA GLU A 264 -9.23 6.83 -17.55
C GLU A 264 -9.64 7.83 -16.45
N ARG A 265 -9.26 9.10 -16.65
CA ARG A 265 -9.71 10.22 -15.82
C ARG A 265 -11.22 10.53 -16.04
#